data_AF-A0ABC8IZS2-F1
#
_entry.id   AF-A0ABC8IZS2-F1
#
_cell.length_a   1.000
_cell.length_b   1.000
_cell.length_c   1.000
_cell.angle_alpha   90.00
_cell.angle_beta   90.00
_cell.angle_gamma   90.00
#
_symmetry.space_group_name_H-M   'P 1'
#
loop_
_entity.id
_entity.type
_entity.pdbx_description
1 polymer ?
#
loop_
_entity_poly.entity_id
_entity_poly.type
_entity_poly.pdbx_seq_one_letter_code
_entity_poly.pdbx_strand_id
1 'polypeptide(L)'
;MTCSGITFFRENIGKLEEEDDEHMPIGFEVAFPSLLEIARGINIDVPIPKEIMHKIPTTLLHSLEGMIDLDWEKLLKLQCQDGSFLFSPSSTAFAFMQTRNSKCLGYLRNAVKRFNGGVPNVFPVDLFEHIWIVDRLQRLGISRYFEKEIKECLDYVHRFYSNDDDDKTSDIGQTKAYVGLDAPMSKILTIQPWHLGS
;
A
#
# COMPACT_ATOMS: atom_id res chain seq x y z
N MET A 1 36.46 1.98 6.74
CA MET A 1 35.38 2.62 5.98
C MET A 1 34.18 2.75 6.89
N THR A 2 33.93 3.92 7.46
CA THR A 2 32.64 4.22 8.08
C THR A 2 31.60 4.31 6.97
N CYS A 3 30.51 3.56 7.09
CA CYS A 3 29.42 3.57 6.10
C CYS A 3 28.82 4.98 6.05
N SER A 4 28.82 5.63 4.89
CA SER A 4 28.33 7.00 4.69
C SER A 4 26.90 7.20 5.23
N GLY A 5 26.06 6.16 5.17
CA GLY A 5 24.71 6.18 5.74
C GLY A 5 24.65 6.28 7.26
N ILE A 6 25.59 5.67 7.99
CA ILE A 6 25.63 5.77 9.47
C ILE A 6 26.05 7.18 9.90
N THR A 7 26.99 7.79 9.19
CA THR A 7 27.39 9.17 9.42
C THR A 7 26.21 10.11 9.18
N PHE A 8 25.50 9.96 8.06
CA PHE A 8 24.30 10.74 7.77
C PHE A 8 23.25 10.62 8.88
N PHE A 9 22.97 9.41 9.37
CA PHE A 9 22.00 9.22 10.45
C PHE A 9 22.41 9.95 11.73
N ARG A 10 23.68 9.81 12.15
CA ARG A 10 24.20 10.47 13.37
C ARG A 10 24.17 11.99 13.28
N GLU A 11 24.45 12.55 12.11
CA GLU A 11 24.48 14.00 11.89
C GLU A 11 23.09 14.63 11.80
N ASN A 12 22.03 13.85 11.53
CA ASN A 12 20.70 14.37 11.26
C ASN A 12 19.61 13.90 12.24
N ILE A 13 19.82 12.83 13.03
CA ILE A 13 18.79 12.29 13.94
C ILE A 13 18.23 13.32 14.94
N GLY A 14 19.07 14.24 15.43
CA GLY A 14 18.65 15.27 16.38
C GLY A 14 17.81 16.40 15.77
N LYS A 15 17.73 16.48 14.43
CA LYS A 15 16.96 17.50 13.71
C LYS A 15 15.48 17.10 13.53
N LEU A 16 15.14 15.83 13.77
CA LEU A 16 13.77 15.31 13.62
C LEU A 16 12.78 16.02 14.56
N GLU A 17 13.20 16.43 15.76
CA GLU A 17 12.35 17.16 16.71
C GLU A 17 12.08 18.62 16.29
N GLU A 18 12.82 19.13 15.30
CA GLU A 18 12.69 20.50 14.78
C GLU A 18 11.79 20.57 13.53
N GLU A 19 11.41 19.44 12.96
CA GLU A 19 10.58 19.35 11.74
C GLU A 19 9.08 19.27 12.08
N ASP A 20 8.25 19.69 11.12
CA ASP A 20 6.80 19.68 11.24
C ASP A 20 6.24 18.27 11.04
N ASP A 21 5.47 17.79 12.01
CA ASP A 21 4.84 16.46 12.01
C ASP A 21 3.73 16.32 10.96
N GLU A 22 3.22 17.42 10.37
CA GLU A 22 2.14 17.39 9.37
C GLU A 22 2.44 16.50 8.15
N HIS A 23 3.72 16.33 7.81
CA HIS A 23 4.15 15.55 6.63
C HIS A 23 4.87 14.25 7.00
N MET A 24 4.71 13.78 8.24
CA MET A 24 5.34 12.55 8.71
C MET A 24 4.95 11.34 7.83
N PRO A 25 5.92 10.50 7.42
CA PRO A 25 5.60 9.34 6.58
C PRO A 25 4.61 8.37 7.26
N ILE A 26 3.75 7.74 6.46
CA ILE A 26 2.75 6.78 6.97
C ILE A 26 3.47 5.65 7.72
N GLY A 27 3.04 5.40 8.97
CA GLY A 27 3.59 4.36 9.81
C GLY A 27 4.98 4.65 10.37
N PHE A 28 5.54 5.86 10.20
CA PHE A 28 6.87 6.24 10.70
C PHE A 28 6.99 6.04 12.22
N GLU A 29 5.96 6.45 12.97
CA GLU A 29 5.88 6.29 14.43
C GLU A 29 5.94 4.84 14.91
N VAL A 30 5.65 3.87 14.04
CA VAL A 30 5.74 2.42 14.32
C VAL A 30 7.02 1.85 13.73
N ALA A 31 7.25 2.05 12.44
CA ALA A 31 8.37 1.45 11.71
C ALA A 31 9.73 1.98 12.18
N PHE A 32 9.85 3.28 12.47
CA PHE A 32 11.14 3.89 12.83
C PHE A 32 11.66 3.44 14.19
N PRO A 33 10.86 3.44 15.29
CA PRO A 33 11.27 2.82 16.55
C PRO A 33 11.61 1.33 16.39
N SER A 34 10.81 0.55 15.66
CA SER A 34 11.10 -0.88 15.45
C SER A 34 12.38 -1.13 14.66
N LEU A 35 12.69 -0.31 13.66
CA LEU A 35 13.97 -0.38 12.95
C LEU A 35 15.14 -0.03 13.87
N LEU A 36 14.98 0.98 14.74
CA LEU A 36 15.96 1.32 15.77
C LEU A 36 16.11 0.19 16.80
N GLU A 37 15.04 -0.53 17.13
CA GLU A 37 15.07 -1.69 18.02
C GLU A 37 15.71 -2.90 17.39
N ILE A 38 15.44 -3.20 16.12
CA ILE A 38 16.16 -4.23 15.36
C ILE A 38 17.66 -3.87 15.33
N ALA A 39 17.98 -2.59 15.12
CA ALA A 39 19.36 -2.11 15.17
C ALA A 39 19.98 -2.18 16.58
N ARG A 40 19.17 -2.15 17.64
CA ARG A 40 19.61 -2.23 19.05
C ARG A 40 19.52 -3.64 19.67
N GLY A 41 18.79 -4.58 19.07
CA GLY A 41 18.62 -5.95 19.56
C GLY A 41 17.35 -6.25 20.37
N ILE A 42 16.25 -5.49 20.19
CA ILE A 42 14.85 -5.71 20.69
C ILE A 42 14.72 -5.54 22.24
N ASN A 43 13.77 -4.78 22.81
CA ASN A 43 12.38 -5.18 23.10
C ASN A 43 11.52 -3.97 23.59
N ILE A 44 10.70 -3.35 22.73
CA ILE A 44 9.69 -2.35 23.14
C ILE A 44 8.28 -2.89 22.90
N ASP A 45 7.42 -2.65 23.88
CA ASP A 45 6.00 -3.02 23.86
C ASP A 45 5.16 -1.77 23.58
N VAL A 46 4.61 -1.67 22.36
CA VAL A 46 3.66 -0.62 21.97
C VAL A 46 2.27 -1.25 21.89
N PRO A 47 1.25 -0.69 22.57
CA PRO A 47 -0.09 -1.25 22.59
C PRO A 47 -0.80 -1.07 21.24
N ILE A 48 -0.54 -1.99 20.32
CA ILE A 48 -1.23 -2.11 19.03
C ILE A 48 -2.50 -2.96 19.23
N PRO A 49 -3.68 -2.55 18.72
CA PRO A 49 -4.92 -3.33 18.81
C PRO A 49 -4.88 -4.59 17.90
N LYS A 50 -4.06 -5.57 18.28
CA LYS A 50 -3.79 -6.83 17.58
C LYS A 50 -5.06 -7.67 17.33
N GLU A 51 -6.04 -7.60 18.21
CA GLU A 51 -7.33 -8.31 18.05
C GLU A 51 -8.07 -7.95 16.76
N ILE A 52 -7.98 -6.68 16.32
CA ILE A 52 -8.72 -6.17 15.17
C ILE A 52 -7.94 -6.41 13.87
N MET A 53 -6.61 -6.22 13.89
CA MET A 53 -5.77 -6.39 12.69
C MET A 53 -5.76 -7.83 12.14
N HIS A 54 -6.00 -8.83 12.98
CA HIS A 54 -6.02 -10.24 12.57
C HIS A 54 -7.41 -10.70 12.07
N LYS A 55 -8.44 -9.85 12.17
CA LYS A 55 -9.82 -10.16 11.79
C LYS A 55 -10.27 -9.44 10.51
N ILE A 56 -9.78 -8.23 10.30
CA ILE A 56 -10.13 -7.41 9.14
C ILE A 56 -8.87 -6.75 8.56
N PRO A 57 -8.81 -6.53 7.24
CA PRO A 57 -7.75 -5.72 6.67
C PRO A 57 -7.82 -4.29 7.19
N THR A 58 -6.66 -3.80 7.62
CA THR A 58 -6.47 -2.43 8.12
C THR A 58 -5.17 -1.89 7.55
N THR A 59 -4.97 -0.58 7.59
CA THR A 59 -3.71 0.07 7.16
C THR A 59 -2.47 -0.47 7.86
N LEU A 60 -2.63 -1.09 9.05
CA LEU A 60 -1.57 -1.79 9.78
C LEU A 60 -0.92 -2.93 8.97
N LEU A 61 -1.63 -3.55 8.03
CA LEU A 61 -1.05 -4.55 7.12
C LEU A 61 0.05 -3.96 6.23
N HIS A 62 0.07 -2.64 6.01
CA HIS A 62 1.10 -1.96 5.22
C HIS A 62 2.44 -1.82 5.96
N SER A 63 2.47 -2.07 7.28
CA SER A 63 3.64 -1.82 8.15
C SER A 63 3.93 -2.97 9.12
N LEU A 64 3.71 -4.23 8.70
CA LEU A 64 3.92 -5.40 9.57
C LEU A 64 5.37 -5.56 10.03
N GLU A 65 6.34 -5.01 9.28
CA GLU A 65 7.76 -5.03 9.63
C GLU A 65 8.10 -4.31 10.93
N GLY A 66 7.22 -3.43 11.41
CA GLY A 66 7.34 -2.74 12.69
C GLY A 66 6.58 -3.41 13.84
N MET A 67 6.15 -4.67 13.68
CA MET A 67 5.28 -5.33 14.67
C MET A 67 5.87 -6.64 15.18
N ILE A 68 5.69 -6.87 16.48
CA ILE A 68 6.13 -8.09 17.18
C ILE A 68 4.93 -8.98 17.58
N ASP A 69 5.18 -10.27 17.77
CA ASP A 69 4.20 -11.29 18.18
C ASP A 69 2.94 -11.33 17.30
N LEU A 70 3.15 -11.48 15.99
CA LEU A 70 2.08 -11.59 15.00
C LEU A 70 1.59 -13.04 14.84
N ASP A 71 0.27 -13.22 14.69
CA ASP A 71 -0.36 -14.49 14.37
C ASP A 71 -0.46 -14.65 12.85
N TRP A 72 0.59 -15.25 12.27
CA TRP A 72 0.71 -15.45 10.83
C TRP A 72 -0.37 -16.35 10.23
N GLU A 73 -0.94 -17.28 11.00
CA GLU A 73 -2.03 -18.13 10.50
C GLU A 73 -3.28 -17.30 10.18
N LYS A 74 -3.55 -16.27 11.00
CA LYS A 74 -4.63 -15.33 10.74
C LYS A 74 -4.25 -14.30 9.67
N LEU A 75 -3.05 -13.71 9.74
CA LEU A 75 -2.63 -12.68 8.79
C LEU A 75 -2.59 -13.19 7.34
N LEU A 76 -2.13 -14.42 7.11
CA LEU A 76 -2.09 -14.99 5.76
C LEU A 76 -3.48 -15.14 5.11
N LYS A 77 -4.57 -15.12 5.90
CA LYS A 77 -5.95 -15.10 5.39
C LYS A 77 -6.35 -13.71 4.87
N LEU A 78 -5.59 -12.66 5.21
CA LEU A 78 -5.79 -11.28 4.76
C LEU A 78 -4.83 -10.89 3.63
N GLN A 79 -4.00 -11.81 3.14
CA GLN A 79 -3.06 -11.57 2.04
C GLN A 79 -3.83 -11.22 0.75
N CYS A 80 -3.36 -10.20 0.02
CA CYS A 80 -3.90 -9.85 -1.29
C CYS A 80 -3.74 -11.00 -2.30
N GLN A 81 -4.55 -11.00 -3.36
CA GLN A 81 -4.52 -12.05 -4.38
C GLN A 81 -3.18 -12.08 -5.12
N ASP A 82 -2.54 -10.93 -5.31
CA ASP A 82 -1.21 -10.78 -5.89
C ASP A 82 -0.07 -11.32 -5.00
N GLY A 83 -0.37 -11.65 -3.74
CA GLY A 83 0.57 -12.16 -2.75
C GLY A 83 1.15 -11.10 -1.81
N SER A 84 0.77 -9.83 -1.96
CA SER A 84 1.22 -8.76 -1.07
C SER A 84 0.44 -8.71 0.24
N PHE A 85 1.02 -8.01 1.22
CA PHE A 85 0.29 -7.46 2.35
C PHE A 85 0.05 -5.96 2.09
N LEU A 86 -1.21 -5.62 1.78
CA LEU A 86 -1.66 -4.26 1.50
C LEU A 86 -0.74 -3.49 0.55
N PHE A 87 -0.29 -4.17 -0.52
CA PHE A 87 0.57 -3.60 -1.57
C PHE A 87 1.94 -3.09 -1.09
N SER A 88 2.37 -3.40 0.13
CA SER A 88 3.66 -2.97 0.71
C SER A 88 4.77 -3.99 0.45
N PRO A 89 5.84 -3.66 -0.30
CA PRO A 89 7.01 -4.53 -0.43
C PRO A 89 7.74 -4.79 0.89
N SER A 90 7.86 -3.82 1.81
CA SER A 90 8.55 -4.03 3.09
C SER A 90 7.78 -4.99 3.99
N SER A 91 6.48 -4.76 4.17
CA SER A 91 5.59 -5.64 4.93
C SER A 91 5.56 -7.05 4.36
N THR A 92 5.48 -7.17 3.02
CA THR A 92 5.49 -8.48 2.34
C THR A 92 6.83 -9.20 2.46
N ALA A 93 7.95 -8.46 2.43
CA ALA A 93 9.28 -9.03 2.66
C ALA A 93 9.42 -9.57 4.09
N PHE A 94 8.94 -8.81 5.08
CA PHE A 94 8.90 -9.27 6.46
C PHE A 94 8.03 -10.52 6.62
N ALA A 95 6.82 -10.52 6.06
CA ALA A 95 5.96 -11.70 6.05
C ALA A 95 6.63 -12.93 5.41
N PHE A 96 7.36 -12.75 4.30
CA PHE A 96 8.11 -13.83 3.68
C PHE A 96 9.23 -14.36 4.58
N MET A 97 9.95 -13.49 5.29
CA MET A 97 11.00 -13.90 6.21
C MET A 97 10.48 -14.79 7.34
N GLN A 98 9.28 -14.49 7.84
CA GLN A 98 8.65 -15.22 8.95
C GLN A 98 7.94 -16.51 8.50
N THR A 99 7.30 -16.51 7.33
CA THR A 99 6.39 -17.59 6.91
C THR A 99 6.90 -18.46 5.77
N ARG A 100 7.88 -17.97 4.99
CA ARG A 100 8.31 -18.58 3.72
C ARG A 100 7.18 -18.77 2.70
N ASN A 101 6.09 -18.00 2.82
CA ASN A 101 4.96 -18.05 1.91
C ASN A 101 5.38 -17.76 0.45
N SER A 102 5.03 -18.67 -0.47
CA SER A 102 5.46 -18.59 -1.87
C SER A 102 4.78 -17.46 -2.65
N LYS A 103 3.55 -17.05 -2.28
CA LYS A 103 2.87 -15.91 -2.90
C LYS A 103 3.58 -14.59 -2.56
N CYS A 104 4.02 -14.41 -1.31
CA CYS A 104 4.85 -13.25 -0.93
C CYS A 104 6.09 -13.16 -1.81
N LEU A 105 6.79 -14.29 -2.01
CA LEU A 105 7.97 -14.33 -2.87
C LEU A 105 7.65 -14.05 -4.35
N GLY A 106 6.50 -14.52 -4.83
CA GLY A 106 5.99 -14.23 -6.17
C GLY A 106 5.81 -12.73 -6.39
N TYR A 107 5.09 -12.07 -5.47
CA TYR A 107 4.91 -10.62 -5.46
C TYR A 107 6.24 -9.87 -5.47
N LEU A 108 7.15 -10.18 -4.54
CA LEU A 108 8.45 -9.49 -4.42
C LEU A 108 9.32 -9.66 -5.67
N ARG A 109 9.34 -10.87 -6.27
CA ARG A 109 10.07 -11.11 -7.52
C ARG A 109 9.53 -10.27 -8.66
N ASN A 110 8.21 -10.14 -8.75
CA ASN A 110 7.57 -9.30 -9.77
C ASN A 110 7.94 -7.83 -9.58
N ALA A 111 7.89 -7.31 -8.36
CA ALA A 111 8.29 -5.94 -8.05
C ALA A 111 9.78 -5.69 -8.40
N VAL A 112 10.69 -6.52 -7.89
CA VAL A 112 12.14 -6.38 -8.14
C VAL A 112 12.46 -6.46 -9.64
N LYS A 113 11.79 -7.36 -10.38
CA LYS A 113 11.95 -7.49 -11.84
C LYS A 113 11.45 -6.24 -12.55
N ARG A 114 10.32 -5.65 -12.13
CA ARG A 114 9.73 -4.46 -12.75
C ARG A 114 10.61 -3.21 -12.61
N PHE A 115 11.35 -3.12 -11.50
CA PHE A 115 12.14 -1.95 -11.11
C PHE A 115 13.65 -2.22 -11.12
N ASN A 116 14.10 -3.30 -11.77
CA ASN A 116 15.52 -3.64 -11.97
C ASN A 116 16.37 -3.63 -10.69
N GLY A 117 15.83 -4.18 -9.60
CA GLY A 117 16.53 -4.31 -8.32
C GLY A 117 15.82 -3.61 -7.17
N GLY A 118 15.55 -2.31 -7.31
CA GLY A 118 14.81 -1.54 -6.31
C GLY A 118 13.33 -1.94 -6.22
N VAL A 119 12.63 -1.40 -5.23
CA VAL A 119 11.16 -1.50 -5.11
C VAL A 119 10.60 -0.17 -4.58
N PRO A 120 9.40 0.25 -4.98
CA PRO A 120 8.70 1.39 -4.37
C PRO A 120 8.18 1.05 -2.97
N ASN A 121 7.59 2.02 -2.25
CA ASN A 121 6.92 1.76 -0.97
C ASN A 121 5.54 1.11 -1.13
N VAL A 122 4.88 1.27 -2.28
CA VAL A 122 3.58 0.67 -2.61
C VAL A 122 3.58 0.16 -4.06
N PHE A 123 3.05 -1.04 -4.30
CA PHE A 123 2.94 -1.65 -5.63
C PHE A 123 1.89 -2.78 -5.67
N PRO A 124 1.09 -2.93 -6.75
CA PRO A 124 0.92 -1.98 -7.85
C PRO A 124 0.15 -0.72 -7.41
N VAL A 125 0.22 0.34 -8.22
CA VAL A 125 -0.57 1.57 -8.07
C VAL A 125 -1.42 1.85 -9.32
N ASP A 126 -1.61 0.82 -10.14
CA ASP A 126 -2.30 0.90 -11.43
C ASP A 126 -3.73 1.45 -11.30
N LEU A 127 -4.55 0.92 -10.42
CA LEU A 127 -5.91 1.44 -10.20
C LEU A 127 -5.89 2.91 -9.79
N PHE A 128 -5.03 3.26 -8.84
CA PHE A 128 -4.87 4.63 -8.38
C PHE A 128 -4.45 5.57 -9.53
N GLU A 129 -3.44 5.18 -10.31
CA GLU A 129 -2.93 5.97 -11.44
C GLU A 129 -4.01 6.19 -12.51
N HIS A 130 -4.72 5.14 -12.92
CA HIS A 130 -5.78 5.26 -13.93
C HIS A 130 -6.90 6.20 -13.47
N ILE A 131 -7.33 6.08 -12.22
CA ILE A 131 -8.39 6.93 -11.65
C ILE A 131 -7.93 8.38 -11.55
N TRP A 132 -6.72 8.61 -11.04
CA TRP A 132 -6.19 9.97 -10.86
C TRP A 132 -5.89 10.67 -12.17
N ILE A 133 -5.40 9.95 -13.19
CA ILE A 133 -5.21 10.53 -14.52
C ILE A 133 -6.56 11.02 -15.07
N VAL A 134 -7.60 10.20 -14.98
CA VAL A 134 -8.95 10.60 -15.43
C VAL A 134 -9.49 11.79 -14.64
N ASP A 135 -9.41 11.79 -13.30
CA ASP A 135 -9.83 12.91 -12.44
C ASP A 135 -9.14 14.22 -12.87
N ARG A 136 -7.81 14.17 -13.06
CA ARG A 136 -7.02 15.36 -13.36
C ARG A 136 -7.31 15.89 -14.75
N LEU A 137 -7.44 15.02 -15.76
CA LEU A 137 -7.82 15.43 -17.11
C LEU A 137 -9.20 16.10 -17.15
N GLN A 138 -10.16 15.57 -16.39
CA GLN A 138 -11.51 16.15 -16.28
C GLN A 138 -11.49 17.51 -15.56
N ARG A 139 -10.83 17.60 -14.41
CA ARG A 139 -10.76 18.83 -13.61
C ARG A 139 -10.00 19.97 -14.29
N LEU A 140 -9.02 19.62 -15.14
CA LEU A 140 -8.30 20.59 -15.95
C LEU A 140 -9.08 21.03 -17.21
N GLY A 141 -10.24 20.42 -17.49
CA GLY A 141 -11.08 20.79 -18.63
C GLY A 141 -10.51 20.38 -20.00
N ILE A 142 -9.59 19.42 -20.02
CA ILE A 142 -8.89 18.93 -21.23
C ILE A 142 -9.22 17.49 -21.58
N SER A 143 -10.10 16.82 -20.83
CA SER A 143 -10.49 15.42 -21.04
C SER A 143 -11.01 15.09 -22.44
N ARG A 144 -11.67 16.05 -23.11
CA ARG A 144 -12.19 15.90 -24.50
C ARG A 144 -11.13 15.53 -25.55
N TYR A 145 -9.86 15.78 -25.27
CA TYR A 145 -8.76 15.40 -26.18
C TYR A 145 -8.30 13.95 -25.99
N PHE A 146 -8.78 13.27 -24.94
CA PHE A 146 -8.31 11.96 -24.49
C PHE A 146 -9.48 10.99 -24.26
N GLU A 147 -10.61 11.16 -24.96
CA GLU A 147 -11.82 10.37 -24.71
C GLU A 147 -11.57 8.86 -24.85
N LYS A 148 -10.77 8.47 -25.84
CA LYS A 148 -10.41 7.07 -26.08
C LYS A 148 -9.55 6.51 -24.94
N GLU A 149 -8.50 7.22 -24.56
CA GLU A 149 -7.56 6.82 -23.50
C GLU A 149 -8.27 6.80 -22.14
N ILE A 150 -9.15 7.76 -21.86
CA ILE A 150 -9.99 7.79 -20.67
C ILE A 150 -10.89 6.56 -20.63
N LYS A 151 -11.53 6.20 -21.76
CA LYS A 151 -12.34 4.98 -21.83
C LYS A 151 -11.50 3.73 -21.53
N GLU A 152 -10.32 3.61 -22.12
CA GLU A 152 -9.42 2.47 -21.86
C GLU A 152 -9.01 2.39 -20.37
N CYS A 153 -8.78 3.54 -19.71
CA CYS A 153 -8.51 3.61 -18.28
C CYS A 153 -9.70 3.14 -17.44
N LEU A 154 -10.91 3.58 -17.78
CA LEU A 154 -12.14 3.19 -17.08
C LEU A 154 -12.49 1.72 -17.31
N ASP A 155 -12.30 1.21 -18.53
CA ASP A 155 -12.47 -0.22 -18.85
C ASP A 155 -11.44 -1.09 -18.08
N TYR A 156 -10.22 -0.57 -17.85
CA TYR A 156 -9.24 -1.21 -16.98
C TYR A 156 -9.73 -1.27 -15.54
N VAL A 157 -10.10 -0.13 -14.95
CA VAL A 157 -10.60 -0.05 -13.56
C VAL A 157 -11.83 -0.95 -13.35
N HIS A 158 -12.77 -0.95 -14.31
CA HIS A 158 -14.00 -1.75 -14.23
C HIS A 158 -13.74 -3.25 -14.16
N ARG A 159 -12.71 -3.77 -14.85
CA ARG A 159 -12.35 -5.19 -14.80
C ARG A 159 -11.98 -5.67 -13.40
N PHE A 160 -11.48 -4.79 -12.55
CA PHE A 160 -11.19 -5.09 -11.14
C PHE A 160 -12.38 -4.82 -10.21
N TYR A 161 -13.40 -4.09 -10.69
CA TYR A 161 -14.58 -3.70 -9.92
C TYR A 161 -15.69 -4.76 -9.97
N SER A 162 -15.82 -5.53 -11.05
CA SER A 162 -16.97 -6.41 -11.30
C SER A 162 -17.10 -7.66 -10.39
N ASN A 163 -16.24 -7.86 -9.38
CA ASN A 163 -16.22 -9.11 -8.62
C ASN A 163 -16.50 -9.00 -7.10
N ASP A 164 -16.27 -7.89 -6.42
CA ASP A 164 -16.13 -7.93 -4.94
C ASP A 164 -16.54 -6.63 -4.20
N ASP A 165 -17.66 -5.99 -4.54
CA ASP A 165 -18.01 -4.69 -3.93
C ASP A 165 -18.31 -4.75 -2.41
N ASP A 166 -18.65 -5.93 -1.87
CA ASP A 166 -18.96 -6.13 -0.45
C ASP A 166 -17.86 -6.85 0.36
N ASP A 167 -16.82 -7.38 -0.28
CA ASP A 167 -15.76 -8.10 0.43
C ASP A 167 -14.60 -7.16 0.80
N LYS A 168 -14.53 -6.78 2.07
CA LYS A 168 -13.43 -5.98 2.61
C LYS A 168 -12.06 -6.66 2.52
N THR A 169 -12.03 -7.98 2.33
CA THR A 169 -10.80 -8.78 2.20
C THR A 169 -10.27 -8.85 0.77
N SER A 170 -11.09 -8.50 -0.23
CA SER A 170 -10.67 -8.40 -1.63
C SER A 170 -9.62 -7.31 -1.84
N ASP A 171 -8.83 -7.43 -2.91
CA ASP A 171 -7.83 -6.43 -3.27
C ASP A 171 -8.44 -5.03 -3.42
N ILE A 172 -9.70 -4.93 -3.86
CA ILE A 172 -10.40 -3.65 -3.97
C ILE A 172 -10.87 -3.12 -2.61
N GLY A 173 -11.33 -3.99 -1.72
CA GLY A 173 -11.65 -3.64 -0.33
C GLY A 173 -10.41 -3.15 0.43
N GLN A 174 -9.28 -3.81 0.22
CA GLN A 174 -7.98 -3.43 0.76
C GLN A 174 -7.47 -2.11 0.13
N THR A 175 -7.64 -1.92 -1.17
CA THR A 175 -7.32 -0.65 -1.84
C THR A 175 -8.16 0.48 -1.24
N LYS A 176 -9.49 0.34 -1.17
CA LYS A 176 -10.40 1.33 -0.55
C LYS A 176 -9.96 1.66 0.89
N ALA A 177 -9.59 0.66 1.69
CA ALA A 177 -9.09 0.84 3.05
C ALA A 177 -7.73 1.57 3.13
N TYR A 178 -6.83 1.32 2.17
CA TYR A 178 -5.51 1.97 2.11
C TYR A 178 -5.58 3.42 1.65
N VAL A 179 -6.36 3.69 0.59
CA VAL A 179 -6.36 5.00 -0.08
C VAL A 179 -7.46 5.95 0.40
N GLY A 180 -8.45 5.46 1.15
CA GLY A 180 -9.59 6.28 1.59
C GLY A 180 -10.39 6.93 0.45
N LEU A 181 -10.34 6.37 -0.77
CA LEU A 181 -10.89 7.00 -1.99
C LEU A 181 -12.38 6.72 -2.23
N ASP A 182 -13.18 6.49 -1.19
CA ASP A 182 -14.62 6.27 -1.37
C ASP A 182 -15.30 7.42 -2.15
N ALA A 183 -14.84 8.67 -1.96
CA ALA A 183 -15.44 9.84 -2.60
C ALA A 183 -15.01 10.12 -4.07
N PRO A 184 -13.72 10.02 -4.47
CA PRO A 184 -13.34 10.21 -5.87
C PRO A 184 -13.73 9.03 -6.77
N MET A 185 -13.64 7.79 -6.25
CA MET A 185 -14.03 6.58 -6.98
C MET A 185 -15.53 6.56 -7.27
N SER A 186 -16.37 6.82 -6.26
CA SER A 186 -17.82 6.83 -6.44
C SER A 186 -18.26 7.89 -7.46
N LYS A 187 -17.62 9.07 -7.48
CA LYS A 187 -17.90 10.10 -8.50
C LYS A 187 -17.49 9.67 -9.90
N ILE A 188 -16.28 9.16 -10.11
CA ILE A 188 -15.82 8.79 -11.46
C ILE A 188 -16.65 7.65 -12.05
N LEU A 189 -17.04 6.68 -11.21
CA LEU A 189 -17.88 5.54 -11.62
C LEU A 189 -19.36 5.93 -11.86
N THR A 190 -19.83 7.06 -11.31
CA THR A 190 -21.22 7.54 -11.48
C THR A 190 -21.40 8.64 -12.52
N ILE A 191 -20.33 9.35 -12.92
CA ILE A 191 -20.42 10.52 -13.82
C ILE A 191 -20.55 10.13 -15.31
N GLN A 192 -20.23 8.90 -15.70
CA GLN A 192 -20.53 8.41 -17.06
C GLN A 192 -21.77 7.51 -16.98
N PRO A 193 -22.95 7.96 -17.47
CA PRO A 193 -24.04 7.04 -17.69
C PRO A 193 -23.57 6.07 -18.75
N TRP A 194 -23.30 4.83 -18.34
CA TRP A 194 -23.13 3.71 -19.23
C TRP A 194 -24.43 3.54 -20.01
N HIS A 195 -24.56 4.26 -21.13
CA HIS A 195 -25.53 3.93 -22.15
C HIS A 195 -25.09 2.61 -22.77
N LEU A 196 -25.41 1.52 -22.06
CA LEU A 196 -25.50 0.19 -22.63
C LEU A 196 -26.63 0.23 -23.66
N GLY A 197 -26.26 0.42 -24.91
CA GLY A 197 -27.06 0.21 -26.11
C GLY A 197 -26.09 0.29 -27.29
N SER A 198 -25.93 -0.72 -28.14
CA SER A 198 -26.81 -1.83 -28.53
C SER A 198 -25.98 -3.03 -28.97
#